data_AF-A0A1D6MA62-F1
#
_entry.id   AF-A0A1D6MA62-F1
#
_cell.length_a   1.000
_cell.length_b   1.000
_cell.length_c   1.000
_cell.angle_alpha   90.00
_cell.angle_beta   90.00
_cell.angle_gamma   90.00
#
_symmetry.space_group_name_H-M   'P 1'
#
loop_
_entity.id
_entity.type
_entity.pdbx_description
1 polymer ?
#
loop_
_entity_poly.entity_id
_entity_poly.type
_entity_poly.pdbx_seq_one_letter_code
_entity_poly.pdbx_strand_id
1 'polypeptide(L)'
;MIAKKALAKETGARGLRSIMEDILTEAMFEIPDGRHGKEKVIAVLVDEESVGPLHSRGCRAKIFRDDGALELYVYQNNIKLPGLIQSNPRRRRIFRLCLLVALSATKLWIYQTIPCFSSIYEWIAWILCKVYNFTQ
;
A
#
# COMPACT_ATOMS: atom_id res chain seq x y z
N MET A 1 -11.17 -19.88 13.46
CA MET A 1 -12.62 -19.82 13.74
C MET A 1 -13.40 -20.80 12.87
N ILE A 2 -13.20 -20.82 11.54
CA ILE A 2 -13.88 -21.75 10.61
C ILE A 2 -13.71 -23.23 11.01
N ALA A 3 -12.48 -23.65 11.34
CA ALA A 3 -12.21 -25.02 11.79
C ALA A 3 -12.98 -25.42 13.05
N LYS A 4 -13.19 -24.48 13.99
CA LYS A 4 -13.98 -24.73 15.21
C LYS A 4 -15.47 -24.94 14.87
N LYS A 5 -16.02 -24.16 13.93
CA LYS A 5 -17.39 -24.31 13.44
C LYS A 5 -17.58 -25.65 12.70
N ALA A 6 -16.61 -26.05 11.89
CA ALA A 6 -16.63 -27.34 11.20
C ALA A 6 -16.56 -28.52 12.18
N LEU A 7 -15.70 -28.42 13.20
CA LEU A 7 -15.56 -29.43 14.25
C LEU A 7 -16.87 -29.63 15.03
N ALA A 8 -17.52 -28.53 15.42
CA ALA A 8 -18.77 -28.57 16.17
C ALA A 8 -19.97 -29.06 15.36
N LYS A 9 -19.91 -29.03 14.01
CA LYS A 9 -20.90 -29.66 13.15
C LYS A 9 -20.65 -31.15 12.92
N GLU A 10 -19.59 -31.74 13.49
CA GLU A 10 -19.22 -33.16 13.40
C GLU A 10 -19.10 -33.71 11.95
N THR A 11 -19.01 -32.81 10.98
CA THR A 11 -19.00 -33.14 9.54
C THR A 11 -17.57 -33.25 8.99
N GLY A 12 -16.57 -33.08 9.85
CA GLY A 12 -15.14 -33.19 9.53
C GLY A 12 -14.74 -32.30 8.35
N ALA A 13 -13.89 -32.83 7.46
CA ALA A 13 -13.42 -32.11 6.28
C ALA A 13 -14.54 -31.77 5.27
N ARG A 14 -15.62 -32.57 5.23
CA ARG A 14 -16.79 -32.30 4.37
C ARG A 14 -17.54 -31.06 4.84
N GLY A 15 -17.71 -30.91 6.15
CA GLY A 15 -18.29 -29.72 6.77
C GLY A 15 -17.51 -28.46 6.47
N LEU A 16 -16.17 -28.56 6.51
CA LEU A 16 -15.30 -27.44 6.21
C LEU A 16 -15.48 -26.92 4.78
N ARG A 17 -15.55 -27.82 3.79
CA ARG A 17 -15.80 -27.44 2.39
C ARG A 17 -17.14 -26.72 2.24
N SER A 18 -18.20 -27.26 2.83
CA SER A 18 -19.54 -26.66 2.77
C SER A 18 -19.59 -25.26 3.41
N ILE A 19 -18.92 -25.05 4.55
CA ILE A 19 -18.85 -23.72 5.19
C ILE A 19 -18.09 -22.74 4.31
N MET A 20 -16.96 -23.16 3.73
CA MET A 20 -16.15 -22.29 2.87
C MET A 20 -16.90 -21.89 1.60
N GLU A 21 -17.60 -22.86 1.00
CA GLU A 21 -18.41 -22.67 -0.20
C GLU A 21 -19.56 -21.70 0.06
N ASP A 22 -20.29 -21.85 1.16
CA ASP A 22 -21.40 -20.96 1.52
C ASP A 22 -20.95 -19.49 1.68
N ILE A 23 -19.81 -19.27 2.33
CA ILE A 23 -19.24 -17.93 2.58
C ILE A 23 -18.73 -17.29 1.28
N LEU A 24 -18.04 -18.06 0.44
CA LEU A 24 -17.35 -17.53 -0.74
C LEU A 24 -18.21 -17.50 -2.00
N THR A 25 -19.40 -18.13 -2.01
CA THR A 25 -20.25 -18.21 -3.20
C THR A 25 -20.56 -16.82 -3.78
N GLU A 26 -20.85 -15.81 -2.97
CA GLU A 26 -21.10 -14.43 -3.49
C GLU A 26 -19.89 -13.86 -4.19
N ALA A 27 -18.74 -13.94 -3.52
CA ALA A 27 -17.51 -13.40 -4.04
C ALA A 27 -17.13 -14.07 -5.36
N MET A 28 -17.37 -15.39 -5.48
CA MET A 28 -17.15 -16.12 -6.72
C MET A 28 -18.03 -15.64 -7.88
N PHE A 29 -19.25 -15.14 -7.61
CA PHE A 29 -20.11 -14.54 -8.65
C PHE A 29 -19.70 -13.10 -8.98
N GLU A 30 -19.25 -12.32 -8.01
CA GLU A 30 -18.92 -10.90 -8.24
C GLU A 30 -17.56 -10.65 -8.91
N ILE A 31 -16.60 -11.56 -8.73
CA ILE A 31 -15.24 -11.48 -9.30
C ILE A 31 -15.19 -11.60 -10.84
N PRO A 32 -15.89 -12.56 -11.50
CA PRO A 32 -15.80 -12.74 -12.95
C PRO A 32 -16.56 -11.68 -13.75
N ASP A 33 -17.41 -10.87 -13.09
CA ASP A 33 -17.98 -9.69 -13.74
C ASP A 33 -16.82 -8.82 -14.22
N GLY A 34 -16.65 -8.73 -15.54
CA GLY A 34 -15.61 -7.96 -16.23
C GLY A 34 -15.76 -6.45 -16.03
N ARG A 35 -15.92 -6.02 -14.78
CA ARG A 35 -16.01 -4.65 -14.32
C ARG A 35 -14.61 -4.06 -14.36
N HIS A 36 -14.45 -3.06 -15.22
CA HIS A 36 -13.19 -2.39 -15.45
C HIS A 36 -13.10 -1.12 -14.59
N GLY A 37 -11.88 -0.74 -14.20
CA GLY A 37 -11.65 0.46 -13.38
C GLY A 37 -12.06 0.26 -11.93
N LYS A 38 -12.75 1.27 -11.35
CA LYS A 38 -13.05 1.37 -9.91
C LYS A 38 -13.97 0.28 -9.36
N GLU A 39 -14.68 -0.44 -10.22
CA GLU A 39 -15.58 -1.51 -9.80
C GLU A 39 -14.87 -2.88 -9.68
N LYS A 40 -13.59 -2.96 -10.04
CA LYS A 40 -12.80 -4.17 -9.94
C LYS A 40 -12.70 -4.62 -8.49
N VAL A 41 -12.97 -5.90 -8.25
CA VAL A 41 -12.76 -6.53 -6.93
C VAL A 41 -11.26 -6.67 -6.67
N ILE A 42 -10.77 -6.14 -5.55
CA ILE A 42 -9.36 -6.17 -5.17
C ILE A 42 -9.07 -7.14 -4.02
N ALA A 43 -10.06 -7.38 -3.15
CA ALA A 43 -9.90 -8.27 -2.02
C ALA A 43 -11.25 -8.80 -1.52
N VAL A 44 -11.21 -9.98 -0.90
CA VAL A 44 -12.35 -10.59 -0.22
C VAL A 44 -11.92 -10.88 1.21
N LEU A 45 -12.66 -10.39 2.19
CA LEU A 45 -12.39 -10.57 3.61
C LEU A 45 -13.39 -11.54 4.21
N VAL A 46 -12.85 -12.51 4.95
CA VAL A 46 -13.63 -13.47 5.73
C VAL A 46 -13.30 -13.26 7.20
N ASP A 47 -14.29 -12.81 7.96
CA ASP A 47 -14.22 -12.54 9.39
C ASP A 47 -15.19 -13.45 10.17
N GLU A 48 -15.25 -13.26 11.50
CA GLU A 48 -16.09 -14.09 12.36
C GLU A 48 -17.60 -13.87 12.11
N GLU A 49 -18.01 -12.65 11.78
CA GLU A 49 -19.39 -12.35 11.38
C GLU A 49 -19.77 -13.03 10.05
N SER A 50 -18.81 -13.16 9.12
CA SER A 50 -19.00 -13.93 7.89
C SER A 50 -19.22 -15.43 8.19
N VAL A 51 -18.48 -15.95 9.17
CA VAL A 51 -18.65 -17.37 9.57
C VAL A 51 -19.96 -17.55 10.33
N GLY A 52 -20.32 -16.61 11.19
CA GLY A 52 -21.51 -16.62 12.03
C GLY A 52 -21.50 -17.68 13.15
N PRO A 53 -22.43 -17.57 14.10
CA PRO A 53 -22.59 -18.52 15.20
C PRO A 53 -22.77 -19.98 14.74
N LEU A 54 -22.60 -20.93 15.66
CA LEU A 54 -22.68 -22.37 15.34
C LEU A 54 -24.01 -22.80 14.69
N HIS A 55 -25.12 -22.25 15.20
CA HIS A 55 -26.48 -22.66 14.82
C HIS A 55 -27.15 -21.77 13.78
N SER A 56 -26.48 -20.70 13.33
CA SER A 56 -27.01 -19.81 12.31
C SER A 56 -26.06 -19.66 11.14
N ARG A 57 -26.63 -19.28 10.00
CA ARG A 57 -25.85 -18.86 8.83
C ARG A 57 -25.19 -17.52 9.16
N GLY A 58 -23.90 -17.41 8.87
CA GLY A 58 -23.18 -16.14 8.99
C GLY A 58 -23.51 -15.19 7.86
N CYS A 59 -22.93 -14.00 7.92
CA CYS A 59 -22.95 -13.07 6.80
C CYS A 59 -22.07 -13.58 5.66
N ARG A 60 -22.23 -13.05 4.46
CA ARG A 60 -21.30 -13.40 3.36
C ARG A 60 -19.96 -12.73 3.55
N ALA A 61 -18.96 -13.19 2.82
CA ALA A 61 -17.65 -12.54 2.79
C ALA A 61 -17.78 -11.08 2.31
N LYS A 62 -17.05 -10.17 2.96
CA LYS A 62 -16.99 -8.76 2.54
C LYS A 62 -16.11 -8.63 1.30
N ILE A 63 -16.66 -8.01 0.25
CA ILE A 63 -15.98 -7.81 -1.02
C ILE A 63 -15.53 -6.34 -1.08
N PHE A 64 -14.23 -6.13 -1.31
CA PHE A 64 -13.64 -4.81 -1.46
C PHE A 64 -13.32 -4.53 -2.93
N ARG A 65 -13.72 -3.36 -3.39
CA ARG A 65 -13.50 -2.87 -4.76
C ARG A 65 -12.36 -1.84 -4.79
N ASP A 66 -11.89 -1.49 -5.98
CA ASP A 66 -10.82 -0.51 -6.21
C ASP A 66 -11.32 0.94 -6.04
N ASP A 67 -11.92 1.23 -4.88
CA ASP A 67 -12.49 2.53 -4.51
C ASP A 67 -11.81 3.16 -3.27
N GLY A 68 -10.81 2.49 -2.71
CA GLY A 68 -10.15 2.90 -1.47
C GLY A 68 -10.79 2.36 -0.20
N ALA A 69 -11.89 1.59 -0.29
CA ALA A 69 -12.58 1.05 0.88
C ALA A 69 -11.72 0.04 1.64
N LEU A 70 -10.84 -0.68 0.95
CA LEU A 70 -9.93 -1.64 1.57
C LEU A 70 -8.91 -0.94 2.47
N GLU A 71 -8.25 0.12 2.01
CA GLU A 71 -7.25 0.83 2.83
C GLU A 71 -7.90 1.46 4.07
N LEU A 72 -9.11 2.00 3.93
CA LEU A 72 -9.89 2.54 5.06
C LEU A 72 -10.21 1.45 6.09
N TYR A 73 -10.67 0.29 5.63
CA TYR A 73 -10.99 -0.83 6.51
C TYR A 73 -9.75 -1.34 7.25
N VAL A 74 -8.63 -1.49 6.54
CA VAL A 74 -7.35 -1.93 7.11
C VAL A 74 -6.82 -0.92 8.14
N TYR A 75 -6.97 0.38 7.85
CA TYR A 75 -6.59 1.45 8.76
C TYR A 75 -7.44 1.46 10.04
N GLN A 76 -8.77 1.38 9.91
CA GLN A 76 -9.69 1.39 11.05
C GLN A 76 -9.51 0.16 11.96
N ASN A 77 -9.28 -1.01 11.37
CA ASN A 77 -9.15 -2.27 12.10
C ASN A 77 -7.69 -2.61 12.49
N ASN A 78 -6.73 -1.72 12.17
CA ASN A 78 -5.30 -1.90 12.43
C ASN A 78 -4.75 -3.27 11.97
N ILE A 79 -5.24 -3.76 10.83
CA ILE A 79 -4.89 -5.09 10.30
C ILE A 79 -3.53 -4.99 9.61
N LYS A 80 -2.58 -5.85 10.01
CA LYS A 80 -1.29 -5.97 9.31
C LYS A 80 -1.43 -7.03 8.22
N LEU A 81 -1.62 -6.60 6.97
CA LEU A 81 -1.59 -7.51 5.83
C LEU A 81 -0.14 -7.76 5.39
N PRO A 82 0.32 -9.03 5.34
CA PRO A 82 1.58 -9.36 4.72
C PRO A 82 1.45 -9.16 3.20
N GLY A 83 2.24 -8.23 2.63
CA GLY A 83 2.31 -7.99 1.19
C GLY A 83 1.71 -6.67 0.69
N LEU A 84 0.91 -5.96 1.50
CA LEU A 84 0.63 -4.55 1.24
C LEU A 84 1.74 -3.73 1.86
N ILE A 85 2.45 -2.95 1.04
CA ILE A 85 3.35 -1.90 1.53
C ILE A 85 2.44 -0.92 2.29
N GLN A 86 2.29 -1.10 3.60
CA GLN A 86 1.78 -0.08 4.50
C GLN A 86 2.78 1.06 4.48
N SER A 87 2.70 1.89 3.44
CA SER A 87 3.40 3.16 3.40
C SER A 87 2.70 4.04 4.43
N ASN A 88 3.18 3.97 5.68
CA ASN A 88 2.67 4.81 6.75
C ASN A 88 2.85 6.28 6.32
N PRO A 89 1.78 7.03 6.04
CA PRO A 89 1.89 8.36 5.47
C PRO A 89 2.55 9.34 6.45
N ARG A 90 2.54 9.06 7.76
CA ARG A 90 3.23 9.86 8.78
C ARG A 90 4.74 9.73 8.68
N ARG A 91 5.27 8.55 8.32
CA ARG A 91 6.73 8.31 8.22
C ARG A 91 7.35 9.00 7.00
N ARG A 92 6.60 9.08 5.89
CA ARG A 92 7.07 9.75 4.66
C ARG A 92 7.18 11.27 4.84
N ARG A 93 6.27 11.88 5.61
CA ARG A 93 6.33 13.32 5.91
C ARG A 93 7.54 13.70 6.74
N ILE A 94 7.86 12.90 7.77
CA ILE A 94 9.04 13.12 8.62
C ILE A 94 10.33 12.97 7.82
N PHE A 95 10.44 11.94 6.98
CA PHE A 95 11.65 11.73 6.17
C PHE A 95 11.87 12.85 5.14
N ARG A 96 10.79 13.35 4.54
CA ARG A 96 10.85 14.46 3.58
C ARG A 96 11.23 15.78 4.26
N LEU A 97 10.70 16.04 5.46
CA LEU A 97 11.08 17.21 6.26
C LEU A 97 12.56 17.14 6.69
N CYS A 98 13.02 16.00 7.23
CA CYS A 98 14.42 15.83 7.64
C CYS A 98 15.39 15.94 6.46
N LEU A 99 15.05 15.40 5.29
CA LEU A 99 15.88 15.52 4.09
C LEU A 99 15.97 16.97 3.60
N LEU A 100 14.87 17.72 3.61
CA LEU A 100 14.86 19.15 3.29
C LEU A 100 15.70 19.97 4.28
N VAL A 101 15.58 19.68 5.58
CA VAL A 101 16.39 20.32 6.62
C VAL A 101 17.88 19.99 6.42
N ALA A 102 18.24 18.74 6.15
CA ALA A 102 19.62 18.32 5.89
C ALA A 102 20.20 18.96 4.61
N LEU A 103 19.42 19.06 3.54
CA LEU A 103 19.83 19.75 2.30
C LEU A 103 19.99 21.25 2.51
N SER A 104 19.16 21.89 3.34
CA SER A 104 19.30 23.31 3.68
C SER A 104 20.56 23.57 4.52
N ALA A 105 20.86 22.69 5.49
CA ALA A 105 22.02 22.81 6.35
C ALA A 105 23.34 22.57 5.58
N THR A 106 23.37 21.60 4.66
CA THR A 106 24.53 21.39 3.76
C THR A 106 24.71 22.57 2.81
N LYS A 107 23.62 23.15 2.29
CA LYS A 107 23.71 24.35 1.44
C LYS A 107 24.30 25.53 2.21
N LEU A 108 23.91 25.78 3.46
CA LEU A 108 24.52 26.82 4.30
C LEU A 108 25.99 26.51 4.67
N TRP A 109 26.34 25.25 4.92
CA TRP A 109 27.71 24.88 5.30
C TRP A 109 28.71 25.04 4.13
N ILE A 110 28.25 24.86 2.88
CA ILE A 110 29.04 25.10 1.67
C ILE A 110 29.29 26.60 1.48
N TYR A 111 28.31 27.47 1.73
CA TYR A 111 28.51 28.93 1.66
C TYR A 111 29.42 29.48 2.77
N GLN A 112 29.44 28.84 3.95
CA GLN A 112 30.25 29.30 5.10
C GLN A 112 31.70 28.78 5.06
N THR A 113 31.96 27.60 4.49
CA THR A 113 33.28 26.95 4.55
C THR A 113 34.22 27.32 3.39
N ILE A 114 33.70 27.85 2.28
CA ILE A 114 34.54 28.13 1.11
C ILE A 114 34.36 29.55 0.57
N PRO A 115 35.09 30.54 1.10
CA PRO A 115 35.18 31.86 0.47
C PRO A 115 36.01 31.86 -0.84
N CYS A 116 36.60 30.73 -1.24
CA CYS A 116 37.57 30.67 -2.35
C CYS A 116 36.99 30.23 -3.71
N PHE A 117 35.71 29.83 -3.81
CA PHE A 117 35.20 29.24 -5.06
C PHE A 117 34.88 30.25 -6.19
N SER A 118 35.21 31.54 -6.03
CA SER A 118 35.11 32.49 -7.14
C SER A 118 36.08 32.16 -8.28
N SER A 119 37.19 31.47 -7.99
CA SER A 119 38.24 31.19 -8.99
C SER A 119 37.91 30.01 -9.92
N ILE A 120 37.11 29.03 -9.46
CA ILE A 120 36.82 27.82 -10.23
C ILE A 120 35.67 28.03 -11.24
N TYR A 121 34.68 28.87 -10.90
CA TYR A 121 33.57 29.17 -11.80
C TYR A 121 34.00 30.03 -13.01
N GLU A 122 34.99 30.92 -12.84
CA GLU A 122 35.64 31.63 -13.94
C GLU A 122 36.30 30.67 -14.94
N TRP A 123 37.03 29.65 -14.44
CA TRP A 123 37.70 28.68 -15.29
C TRP A 123 36.72 27.77 -16.05
N ILE A 124 35.62 27.36 -15.39
CA ILE A 124 34.57 26.57 -16.03
C ILE A 124 33.82 27.39 -17.09
N ALA A 125 33.50 28.65 -16.80
CA ALA A 125 32.88 29.57 -17.77
C ALA A 125 33.79 29.81 -18.98
N TRP A 126 35.11 29.95 -18.76
CA TRP A 126 36.09 30.14 -19.85
C TRP A 126 36.23 28.89 -20.72
N ILE A 127 36.27 27.69 -20.12
CA ILE A 127 36.31 26.42 -20.85
C ILE A 127 35.05 26.24 -21.70
N LEU A 128 33.86 26.50 -21.15
CA LEU A 128 32.61 26.38 -21.90
C LEU A 128 32.52 27.42 -23.04
N CYS A 129 33.00 28.64 -22.82
CA CYS A 129 33.05 29.67 -23.85
C CYS A 129 34.04 29.32 -24.99
N LYS A 130 35.15 28.66 -24.66
CA LYS A 130 36.14 28.21 -25.65
C LYS A 130 35.64 27.03 -26.49
N VAL A 131 34.87 26.12 -25.89
CA VAL A 131 34.23 25.00 -26.62
C VAL A 131 33.16 25.51 -27.57
N TYR A 132 32.37 26.52 -27.17
CA TYR A 132 31.33 27.10 -28.03
C TYR A 132 31.90 27.80 -29.28
N ASN A 133 33.02 28.51 -29.15
CA ASN A 133 33.70 29.18 -30.28
C ASN A 133 34.45 28.23 -31.22
N PHE A 134 34.74 26.98 -30.82
CA PHE A 134 35.38 25.98 -31.70
C PHE A 134 34.35 25.21 -32.55
N THR A 135 33.06 25.40 -32.29
CA THR A 135 31.98 24.69 -32.99
C THR A 135 31.33 25.56 -34.09
N GLN A 136 31.89 26.73 -34.39
CA GLN A 136 31.48 27.61 -35.49
C GLN A 136 32.60 27.77 -36.52
#